data_AF-A0A348N1C0-F1
#
_entry.id   AF-A0A348N1C0-F1
#
_cell.length_a   1.000
_cell.length_b   1.000
_cell.length_c   1.000
_cell.angle_alpha   90.00
_cell.angle_beta   90.00
_cell.angle_gamma   90.00
#
_symmetry.space_group_name_H-M   'P 1'
#
loop_
_entity.id
_entity.type
_entity.pdbx_description
1 polymer ?
#
loop_
_entity_poly.entity_id
_entity_poly.type
_entity_poly.pdbx_seq_one_letter_code
_entity_poly.pdbx_strand_id
1 'polypeptide(L)'
;NCGNTISAVNFPEIAMPQQDNTHRLLHIHHNQPGVLSSVNRLFADKNINILAQSMMTSNDIGYLIIDVDELDSELAFEHLNSVDGTIRLRVLY
;
A
#
# COMPACT_ATOMS: atom_id res chain seq x y z
N ASN A 1 -3.92 -14.58 4.50
CA ASN A 1 -4.65 -13.78 3.49
C ASN A 1 -3.64 -12.81 2.89
N CYS A 2 -3.48 -12.82 1.55
CA CYS A 2 -2.52 -12.03 0.77
C CYS A 2 -2.93 -10.57 0.52
N GLY A 3 -3.98 -10.07 1.21
CA GLY A 3 -4.45 -8.70 1.09
C GLY A 3 -5.49 -8.49 0.00
N ASN A 4 -5.93 -9.56 -0.67
CA ASN A 4 -7.02 -9.48 -1.64
C ASN A 4 -8.35 -9.20 -0.93
N THR A 5 -9.15 -8.35 -1.54
CA THR A 5 -10.46 -7.90 -1.03
C THR A 5 -11.59 -8.20 -2.01
N ILE A 6 -11.36 -9.07 -2.99
CA ILE A 6 -12.43 -9.61 -3.86
C ILE A 6 -13.57 -10.08 -2.96
N SER A 7 -14.81 -9.76 -3.35
CA SER A 7 -16.06 -10.06 -2.63
C SER A 7 -16.33 -9.23 -1.36
N ALA A 8 -15.53 -8.21 -1.08
CA ALA A 8 -15.84 -7.29 0.00
C ALA A 8 -17.05 -6.42 -0.34
N VAL A 9 -18.09 -6.46 0.50
CA VAL A 9 -19.35 -5.73 0.26
C VAL A 9 -19.27 -4.23 0.58
N ASN A 10 -18.23 -3.80 1.31
CA ASN A 10 -18.08 -2.43 1.83
C ASN A 10 -16.64 -1.90 1.75
N PHE A 11 -15.81 -2.49 0.88
CA PHE A 11 -14.39 -2.14 0.78
C PHE A 11 -13.92 -2.17 -0.67
N PRO A 12 -12.92 -1.38 -1.09
CA PRO A 12 -12.39 -1.45 -2.44
C PRO A 12 -11.97 -2.86 -2.81
N GLU A 13 -12.46 -3.39 -3.93
CA GLU A 13 -12.14 -4.73 -4.40
C GLU A 13 -10.86 -4.72 -5.23
N ILE A 14 -9.84 -5.45 -4.77
CA ILE A 14 -8.55 -5.56 -5.44
C ILE A 14 -8.01 -6.97 -5.29
N ALA A 15 -7.34 -7.44 -6.34
CA ALA A 15 -6.48 -8.60 -6.27
C ALA A 15 -5.20 -8.34 -7.03
N MET A 16 -4.09 -8.66 -6.38
CA MET A 16 -2.76 -8.54 -6.96
C MET A 16 -1.97 -9.79 -6.57
N PRO A 17 -1.41 -10.55 -7.51
CA PRO A 17 -0.46 -11.63 -7.18
C PRO A 17 0.71 -11.06 -6.37
N GLN A 18 1.14 -11.76 -5.32
CA GLN A 18 2.35 -11.38 -4.57
C GLN A 18 3.58 -11.71 -5.39
N GLN A 19 4.55 -10.78 -5.41
CA GLN A 19 5.83 -11.00 -6.07
C GLN A 19 6.77 -11.84 -5.18
N ASP A 20 7.64 -12.64 -5.80
CA ASP A 20 8.66 -13.39 -5.07
C ASP A 20 9.70 -12.45 -4.45
N ASN A 21 10.23 -12.81 -3.26
CA ASN A 21 11.20 -12.03 -2.51
C ASN A 21 10.71 -10.60 -2.20
N THR A 22 9.44 -10.47 -1.80
CA THR A 22 8.85 -9.19 -1.43
C THR A 22 8.04 -9.30 -0.15
N HIS A 23 7.99 -8.18 0.57
CA HIS A 23 6.98 -7.96 1.59
C HIS A 23 5.89 -7.05 1.04
N ARG A 24 4.64 -7.38 1.37
CA ARG A 24 3.46 -6.66 0.91
C ARG A 24 2.93 -5.71 1.98
N LEU A 25 2.91 -4.42 1.65
CA LEU A 25 2.28 -3.39 2.47
C LEU A 25 0.84 -3.15 2.00
N LEU A 26 -0.07 -3.14 2.95
CA LEU A 26 -1.50 -2.84 2.76
C LEU A 26 -1.80 -1.50 3.42
N HIS A 27 -2.04 -0.48 2.61
CA HIS A 27 -2.27 0.89 3.06
C HIS A 27 -3.72 1.29 2.81
N ILE A 28 -4.47 1.47 3.90
CA ILE A 28 -5.82 2.00 3.90
C ILE A 28 -5.72 3.48 4.26
N HIS A 29 -6.32 4.35 3.44
CA HIS A 29 -6.27 5.80 3.62
C HIS A 29 -7.58 6.46 3.22
N HIS A 30 -7.77 7.72 3.61
CA HIS A 30 -8.83 8.56 3.10
C HIS A 30 -8.58 8.88 1.62
N ASN A 31 -9.60 8.71 0.79
CA ASN A 31 -9.54 9.00 -0.65
C ASN A 31 -9.46 10.52 -0.89
N GLN A 32 -8.25 11.06 -0.76
CA GLN A 32 -7.94 12.47 -0.96
C GLN A 32 -6.84 12.65 -2.01
N PRO A 33 -6.88 13.75 -2.80
CA PRO A 33 -5.86 14.01 -3.81
C PRO A 33 -4.44 14.04 -3.21
N GLY A 34 -3.49 13.44 -3.91
CA GLY A 34 -2.07 13.53 -3.59
C GLY A 34 -1.51 12.39 -2.73
N VAL A 35 -2.33 11.51 -2.16
CA VAL A 35 -1.84 10.36 -1.34
C VAL A 35 -0.84 9.51 -2.12
N LEU A 36 -1.21 9.02 -3.30
CA LEU A 36 -0.32 8.18 -4.12
C LEU A 36 0.98 8.91 -4.52
N SER A 37 0.91 10.22 -4.80
CA SER A 37 2.11 11.01 -5.10
C SER A 37 3.02 11.18 -3.88
N SER A 38 2.44 11.31 -2.68
CA SER A 38 3.17 11.40 -1.41
C SER A 38 3.90 10.08 -1.14
N VAL A 39 3.20 8.95 -1.28
CA VAL A 39 3.77 7.60 -1.15
C VAL A 39 4.95 7.42 -2.11
N ASN A 40 4.75 7.68 -3.40
CA ASN A 40 5.82 7.51 -4.40
C ASN A 40 7.03 8.40 -4.14
N ARG A 41 6.81 9.65 -3.68
CA ARG A 41 7.90 10.56 -3.30
C ARG A 41 8.69 10.02 -2.10
N LEU A 42 8.00 9.58 -1.05
CA LEU A 42 8.64 9.01 0.14
C LEU A 42 9.51 7.79 -0.21
N PHE A 43 9.03 6.93 -1.11
CA PHE A 43 9.76 5.73 -1.51
C PHE A 43 10.98 6.10 -2.37
N ALA A 44 10.81 7.05 -3.30
CA ALA A 44 11.90 7.58 -4.11
C ALA A 44 12.99 8.26 -3.27
N ASP A 45 12.63 9.08 -2.29
CA ASP A 45 13.56 9.78 -1.39
C ASP A 45 14.40 8.82 -0.54
N LYS A 46 13.93 7.58 -0.38
CA LYS A 46 14.59 6.51 0.39
C LYS A 46 15.20 5.43 -0.48
N ASN A 47 15.12 5.59 -1.80
CA ASN A 47 15.61 4.62 -2.78
C ASN A 47 15.00 3.22 -2.59
N ILE A 48 13.74 3.17 -2.15
CA ILE A 48 12.97 1.92 -2.00
C ILE A 48 12.39 1.55 -3.36
N ASN A 49 12.65 0.32 -3.80
CA ASN A 49 12.10 -0.17 -5.06
C ASN A 49 10.70 -0.76 -4.88
N ILE A 50 9.76 -0.37 -5.75
CA ILE A 50 8.40 -0.93 -5.81
C ILE A 50 8.35 -1.97 -6.92
N LEU A 51 8.15 -3.23 -6.57
CA LEU A 51 8.10 -4.33 -7.54
C LEU A 51 6.69 -4.50 -8.13
N ALA A 52 5.66 -4.28 -7.32
CA ALA A 52 4.28 -4.24 -7.76
C ALA A 52 3.48 -3.26 -6.92
N GLN A 53 2.50 -2.62 -7.53
CA GLN A 53 1.55 -1.76 -6.82
C GLN A 53 0.19 -1.80 -7.50
N SER A 54 -0.87 -1.70 -6.69
CA SER A 54 -2.23 -1.53 -7.20
C SER A 54 -3.07 -0.78 -6.18
N MET A 55 -3.92 0.13 -6.67
CA MET A 55 -4.78 0.96 -5.83
C MET A 55 -6.22 0.89 -6.35
N MET A 56 -7.16 0.79 -5.42
CA MET A 56 -8.58 0.94 -5.70
C MET A 56 -9.19 1.88 -4.66
N THR A 57 -10.14 2.70 -5.08
CA THR A 57 -10.88 3.60 -4.20
C THR A 57 -12.35 3.27 -4.22
N SER A 58 -13.04 3.44 -3.10
CA SER A 58 -14.49 3.34 -2.98
C SER A 58 -14.96 4.38 -1.97
N ASN A 59 -15.81 5.30 -2.42
CA ASN A 59 -16.24 6.47 -1.64
C ASN A 59 -15.03 7.23 -1.06
N ASP A 60 -15.00 7.38 0.26
CA ASP A 60 -13.97 8.13 1.00
C ASP A 60 -12.75 7.26 1.38
N ILE A 61 -12.66 6.02 0.89
CA ILE A 61 -11.60 5.08 1.24
C ILE A 61 -10.77 4.72 0.01
N GLY A 62 -9.45 4.83 0.14
CA GLY A 62 -8.47 4.25 -0.76
C GLY A 62 -7.81 3.03 -0.12
N TYR A 63 -7.55 2.02 -0.95
CA TYR A 63 -6.81 0.84 -0.58
C TYR A 63 -5.68 0.61 -1.58
N LEU A 64 -4.46 0.69 -1.09
CA LEU A 64 -3.23 0.56 -1.84
C LEU A 64 -2.49 -0.69 -1.36
N ILE A 65 -2.17 -1.57 -2.31
CA ILE A 65 -1.29 -2.72 -2.10
C ILE A 65 0.04 -2.40 -2.77
N ILE A 66 1.14 -2.59 -2.05
CA ILE A 66 2.50 -2.36 -2.54
C ILE A 66 3.39 -3.53 -2.16
N ASP A 67 4.09 -4.09 -3.13
CA ASP A 67 5.14 -5.08 -2.91
C ASP A 67 6.49 -4.37 -3.04
N VAL A 68 7.30 -4.44 -1.98
CA VAL A 68 8.67 -3.91 -1.90
C VAL A 68 9.64 -5.03 -1.59
N ASP A 69 10.93 -4.80 -1.82
CA ASP A 69 11.99 -5.73 -1.42
C ASP A 69 11.89 -6.05 0.09
N GLU A 70 12.13 -7.30 0.48
CA GLU A 70 12.03 -7.76 1.88
C GLU A 70 12.87 -6.89 2.83
N LEU A 71 14.03 -6.44 2.36
CA LEU A 71 14.99 -5.62 3.11
C LEU A 71 14.49 -4.19 3.36
N ASP A 72 13.58 -3.68 2.53
CA ASP A 72 13.07 -2.30 2.62
C ASP A 72 11.77 -2.19 3.42
N SER A 73 11.18 -3.32 3.82
CA SER A 73 9.82 -3.39 4.38
C SER A 73 9.60 -2.58 5.66
N GLU A 74 10.55 -2.58 6.58
CA GLU A 74 10.47 -1.83 7.83
C GLU A 74 10.49 -0.32 7.56
N LEU A 75 11.42 0.13 6.71
CA LEU A 75 11.54 1.53 6.32
C LEU A 75 10.32 2.00 5.51
N ALA A 76 9.83 1.18 4.58
CA ALA A 76 8.62 1.44 3.82
C ALA A 76 7.40 1.58 4.73
N PHE A 77 7.30 0.74 5.76
CA PHE A 77 6.20 0.77 6.73
C PHE A 77 6.21 2.06 7.55
N GLU A 78 7.35 2.44 8.12
CA GLU A 78 7.48 3.67 8.91
C GLU A 78 7.07 4.91 8.09
N HIS A 79 7.49 4.97 6.82
CA HIS A 79 7.17 6.08 5.95
C HIS A 79 5.70 6.12 5.52
N LEU A 80 5.11 4.98 5.15
CA LEU A 80 3.68 4.92 4.84
C LEU A 80 2.83 5.35 6.05
N ASN A 81 3.25 5.03 7.26
CA ASN A 81 2.52 5.40 8.47
C ASN A 81 2.52 6.91 8.73
N SER A 82 3.47 7.66 8.12
CA SER A 82 3.55 9.13 8.21
C SER A 82 2.70 9.86 7.17
N VAL A 83 2.10 9.15 6.21
CA VAL A 83 1.28 9.75 5.16
C VAL A 83 -0.02 10.30 5.74
N ASP A 84 -0.30 11.57 5.48
CA ASP A 84 -1.55 12.19 5.92
C ASP A 84 -2.77 11.49 5.31
N GLY A 85 -3.81 11.31 6.13
CA GLY A 85 -5.00 10.54 5.78
C GLY A 85 -4.85 9.02 5.89
N THR A 86 -3.72 8.50 6.39
CA THR A 86 -3.58 7.06 6.70
C THR A 86 -4.56 6.62 7.78
N ILE A 87 -5.35 5.59 7.48
CA ILE A 87 -6.32 4.98 8.41
C ILE A 87 -5.70 3.74 9.05
N ARG A 88 -5.08 2.89 8.24
CA ARG A 88 -4.46 1.66 8.72
C ARG A 88 -3.36 1.19 7.77
N LEU A 89 -2.30 0.66 8.36
CA LEU A 89 -1.20 0.04 7.64
C LEU A 89 -0.95 -1.37 8.18
N ARG A 90 -0.58 -2.30 7.30
CA ARG A 90 -0.19 -3.67 7.66
C ARG A 90 0.86 -4.20 6.70
N VAL A 91 1.83 -4.94 7.22
CA VAL A 91 2.78 -5.73 6.40
C VAL A 91 2.33 -7.19 6.37
N LEU A 92 2.45 -7.82 5.21
CA LEU A 92 2.38 -9.26 5.00
C LEU A 92 3.76 -9.75 4.56
N TYR A 93 4.21 -10.83 5.18
CA TYR A 93 5.43 -11.56 4.85
C TYR A 93 5.04 -12.78 4.00
#